data_AF-A8QCL5-F1
#
_entry.id   AF-A8QCL5-F1
#
_cell.length_a   1.000
_cell.length_b   1.000
_cell.length_c   1.000
_cell.angle_alpha   90.00
_cell.angle_beta   90.00
_cell.angle_gamma   90.00
#
_symmetry.space_group_name_H-M   'P 1'
#
loop_
_entity.id
_entity.type
_entity.pdbx_description
1 polymer ?
#
loop_
_entity_poly.entity_id
_entity_poly.type
_entity_poly.pdbx_seq_one_letter_code
_entity_poly.pdbx_strand_id
1 'polypeptide(L)'
;MMRAHDQRSHELMQQQARTPVQTNHMESSVTRLLVATKMLLESLTQWALRKDTETNVSRIYVRLGNDFNASITAFMSAGIDMRK
;
A
#
# COMPACT_ATOMS: atom_id res chain seq x y z
N MET A 1 -2.49 41.83 27.51
CA MET A 1 -3.17 40.81 26.69
C MET A 1 -2.27 40.43 25.51
N MET A 2 -1.32 39.51 25.67
CA MET A 2 -0.29 39.24 24.64
C MET A 2 0.28 37.80 24.72
N ARG A 3 -0.59 36.77 24.75
CA ARG A 3 -0.17 35.35 24.82
C ARG A 3 -0.95 34.38 23.93
N ALA A 4 -1.88 34.87 23.10
CA ALA A 4 -2.73 34.01 22.25
C ALA A 4 -2.22 33.83 20.81
N HIS A 5 -1.22 34.61 20.37
CA HIS A 5 -0.73 34.57 18.97
C HIS A 5 0.45 33.61 18.75
N ASP A 6 1.19 33.23 19.79
CA ASP A 6 2.42 32.42 19.66
C ASP A 6 2.13 30.91 19.51
N GLN A 7 1.01 30.45 20.08
CA GLN A 7 0.60 29.04 20.05
C GLN A 7 0.14 28.59 18.66
N ARG A 8 -0.50 29.48 17.90
CA ARG A 8 -1.09 29.17 16.59
C ARG A 8 -0.04 28.89 15.51
N SER A 9 1.15 29.46 15.66
CA SER A 9 2.32 29.23 14.79
C SER A 9 2.91 27.83 14.95
N HIS A 10 2.91 27.26 16.16
CA HIS A 10 3.40 25.90 16.42
C HIS A 10 2.45 24.82 15.89
N GLU A 11 1.13 25.07 15.85
CA GLU A 11 0.15 24.15 15.25
C GLU A 11 0.24 24.12 13.71
N LEU A 12 0.66 25.23 13.08
CA LEU A 12 0.83 25.31 11.63
C LEU A 12 2.16 24.71 11.13
N MET A 13 3.17 24.53 11.99
CA MET A 13 4.42 23.82 11.65
C MET A 13 4.33 22.30 11.79
N GLN A 14 3.23 21.75 12.33
CA GLN A 14 2.91 20.32 12.22
C GLN A 14 2.31 19.94 10.85
N GLN A 15 2.52 20.77 9.83
CA GLN A 15 2.36 20.39 8.43
C GLN A 15 3.41 19.34 8.02
N GLN A 16 3.07 18.09 8.35
CA GLN A 16 3.35 16.85 7.63
C GLN A 16 4.82 16.55 7.28
N ALA A 17 5.70 16.49 8.28
CA ALA A 17 6.84 15.60 8.18
C ALA A 17 6.31 14.14 8.22
N ARG A 18 6.44 13.40 7.12
CA ARG A 18 6.07 11.97 7.08
C ARG A 18 6.82 11.23 8.17
N THR A 19 6.11 10.47 9.00
CA THR A 19 6.77 9.69 10.05
C THR A 19 7.48 8.48 9.41
N PRO A 20 8.65 8.06 9.91
CA PRO A 20 9.37 6.89 9.39
C PRO A 20 8.53 5.60 9.37
N VAL A 21 7.52 5.53 10.24
CA VAL A 21 6.56 4.42 10.31
C VAL A 21 5.68 4.39 9.06
N GLN A 22 5.13 5.52 8.63
CA GLN A 22 4.30 5.60 7.43
C GLN A 22 5.06 5.22 6.17
N THR A 23 6.32 5.66 6.04
CA THR A 23 7.17 5.31 4.89
C THR A 23 7.46 3.81 4.84
N ASN A 24 7.82 3.20 5.96
CA ASN A 24 8.09 1.77 6.03
C ASN A 24 6.84 0.92 5.74
N HIS A 25 5.65 1.38 6.15
CA HIS A 25 4.38 0.73 5.81
C HIS A 25 4.09 0.74 4.31
N MET A 26 4.34 1.87 3.62
CA MET A 26 4.18 1.97 2.16
C MET A 26 5.19 1.06 1.42
N GLU A 27 6.46 1.10 1.81
CA GLU A 27 7.49 0.26 1.19
C GLU A 27 7.18 -1.23 1.34
N SER A 28 6.71 -1.62 2.52
CA SER A 28 6.28 -2.98 2.80
C SER A 28 5.03 -3.39 1.99
N SER A 29 4.05 -2.48 1.82
CA SER A 29 2.87 -2.79 0.99
C SER A 29 3.22 -2.92 -0.48
N VAL A 30 4.11 -2.06 -1.00
CA VAL A 30 4.60 -2.15 -2.39
C VAL A 30 5.35 -3.45 -2.61
N THR A 31 6.23 -3.84 -1.68
CA THR A 31 6.96 -5.11 -1.77
C THR A 31 6.00 -6.31 -1.81
N ARG A 32 4.95 -6.31 -0.97
CA ARG A 32 3.91 -7.36 -1.01
C ARG A 32 3.17 -7.40 -2.34
N LEU A 33 2.78 -6.24 -2.87
CA LEU A 33 2.10 -6.14 -4.17
C LEU A 33 2.97 -6.69 -5.31
N LEU A 34 4.26 -6.34 -5.33
CA LEU A 34 5.21 -6.86 -6.32
C LEU A 34 5.37 -8.39 -6.23
N VAL A 35 5.48 -8.92 -5.01
CA VAL A 35 5.56 -10.37 -4.78
C VAL A 35 4.27 -11.07 -5.22
N ALA A 36 3.10 -10.56 -4.85
CA ALA A 36 1.80 -11.12 -5.26
C ALA A 36 1.64 -11.10 -6.79
N THR A 37 2.10 -10.03 -7.44
CA THR A 37 2.08 -9.91 -8.91
C THR A 37 2.96 -10.99 -9.54
N LYS A 38 4.19 -11.16 -9.04
CA LYS A 38 5.10 -12.23 -9.50
C LYS A 38 4.46 -13.61 -9.32
N MET A 39 3.88 -13.89 -8.14
CA MET A 39 3.21 -15.15 -7.87
C MET A 39 2.04 -15.42 -8.82
N LEU A 40 1.26 -14.39 -9.17
CA LEU A 40 0.16 -14.54 -10.13
C LEU A 40 0.70 -14.92 -11.52
N LEU A 41 1.75 -14.23 -12.00
CA LEU A 41 2.38 -14.54 -13.28
C LEU A 41 2.95 -15.96 -13.32
N GLU A 42 3.60 -16.40 -12.23
CA GLU A 42 4.13 -17.76 -12.09
C GLU A 42 3.01 -18.81 -12.11
N SER A 43 1.91 -18.58 -11.37
CA SER A 43 0.76 -19.49 -11.34
C SER A 43 0.04 -19.56 -12.68
N LEU A 44 -0.14 -18.43 -13.39
CA LEU A 44 -0.68 -18.41 -14.75
C LEU A 44 0.21 -19.19 -15.73
N THR A 45 1.53 -19.06 -15.61
CA THR A 45 2.49 -19.81 -16.42
C THR A 45 2.37 -21.32 -16.16
N GLN A 46 2.29 -21.72 -14.90
CA GLN A 46 2.10 -23.12 -14.51
C GLN A 46 0.75 -23.66 -15.00
N TRP A 47 -0.32 -22.86 -14.89
CA TRP A 47 -1.65 -23.23 -15.36
C TRP A 47 -1.69 -23.42 -16.89
N ALA A 48 -1.04 -22.54 -17.65
CA ALA A 48 -0.90 -22.69 -19.10
C ALA A 48 -0.16 -23.99 -19.48
N LEU A 49 0.78 -24.44 -18.64
CA LEU A 49 1.49 -25.72 -18.79
C LEU A 49 0.72 -26.92 -18.19
N ARG A 50 -0.54 -26.74 -17.75
CA ARG A 50 -1.36 -27.75 -17.05
C ARG A 50 -0.74 -28.29 -15.75
N LYS A 51 0.16 -27.52 -15.13
CA LYS A 51 0.87 -27.85 -13.88
C LYS A 51 0.26 -27.21 -12.63
N ASP A 52 -0.75 -26.36 -12.80
CA ASP A 52 -1.48 -25.72 -11.71
C ASP A 52 -2.99 -25.79 -11.99
N THR A 53 -3.79 -25.49 -10.97
CA THR A 53 -5.26 -25.50 -11.03
C THR A 53 -5.81 -24.09 -11.16
N GLU A 54 -6.93 -23.95 -11.86
CA GLU A 54 -7.68 -22.69 -11.92
C GLU A 54 -8.05 -22.17 -10.52
N THR A 55 -8.35 -23.06 -9.58
CA THR A 55 -8.63 -22.71 -8.18
C THR A 55 -7.44 -22.04 -7.50
N ASN A 56 -6.21 -22.50 -7.75
CA ASN A 56 -5.02 -21.89 -7.18
C ASN A 56 -4.72 -20.52 -7.81
N VAL A 57 -4.84 -20.41 -9.14
CA VAL A 57 -4.75 -19.12 -9.86
C VAL A 57 -5.74 -18.11 -9.27
N SER A 58 -6.99 -18.53 -9.07
CA SER A 58 -8.05 -17.70 -8.49
C SER A 58 -7.72 -17.26 -7.05
N ARG A 59 -7.17 -18.16 -6.22
CA ARG A 59 -6.73 -17.83 -4.86
C ARG A 59 -5.64 -16.76 -4.86
N ILE A 60 -4.64 -16.90 -5.74
CA ILE A 60 -3.54 -15.94 -5.85
C ILE A 60 -4.05 -14.60 -6.38
N TYR A 61 -4.98 -14.61 -7.33
CA TYR A 61 -5.64 -13.40 -7.84
C TYR A 61 -6.41 -12.65 -6.75
N VAL A 62 -7.20 -13.35 -5.92
CA VAL A 62 -7.90 -12.71 -4.78
C VAL A 62 -6.90 -12.08 -3.80
N ARG A 63 -5.80 -12.77 -3.50
CA ARG A 63 -4.74 -12.23 -2.65
C ARG A 63 -4.12 -10.96 -3.25
N LEU A 64 -3.85 -10.95 -4.56
CA LEU A 64 -3.32 -9.78 -5.26
C LEU A 64 -4.25 -8.56 -5.10
N GLY A 65 -5.57 -8.76 -5.27
CA GLY A 65 -6.55 -7.68 -5.04
C GLY A 65 -6.52 -7.14 -3.61
N ASN A 66 -6.36 -8.02 -2.61
CA ASN A 66 -6.24 -7.60 -1.21
C ASN A 66 -4.95 -6.83 -0.95
N ASP A 67 -3.81 -7.29 -1.49
CA ASP A 67 -2.52 -6.60 -1.37
C ASP A 67 -2.52 -5.24 -2.09
N PHE A 68 -3.27 -5.13 -3.20
CA PHE A 68 -3.50 -3.87 -3.89
C PHE A 68 -4.28 -2.88 -3.01
N ASN A 69 -5.42 -3.31 -2.43
CA ASN A 69 -6.21 -2.47 -1.51
C ASN A 69 -5.41 -2.05 -0.26
N ALA A 70 -4.58 -2.94 0.27
CA ALA A 70 -3.68 -2.62 1.38
C ALA A 70 -2.64 -1.56 0.99
N SER A 71 -2.14 -1.61 -0.25
CA SER A 71 -1.24 -0.59 -0.79
C SER A 71 -1.94 0.76 -0.89
N ILE A 72 -3.13 0.83 -1.51
CA ILE A 72 -3.93 2.07 -1.56
C ILE A 72 -4.10 2.68 -0.17
N THR A 73 -4.45 1.86 0.82
CA THR A 73 -4.62 2.29 2.22
C THR A 73 -3.32 2.86 2.82
N ALA A 74 -2.17 2.21 2.57
CA ALA A 74 -0.88 2.68 3.05
C ALA A 74 -0.51 4.06 2.47
N PHE A 75 -0.74 4.25 1.16
CA PHE A 75 -0.49 5.54 0.51
C PHE A 75 -1.43 6.64 0.99
N MET A 76 -2.73 6.33 1.16
CA MET A 76 -3.69 7.28 1.73
C MET A 76 -3.32 7.70 3.16
N SER A 77 -2.81 6.76 3.98
CA SER A 77 -2.33 7.06 5.33
C SER A 77 -1.12 7.99 5.37
N ALA A 78 -0.37 8.06 4.27
CA ALA A 78 0.77 8.96 4.07
C ALA A 78 0.36 10.28 3.39
N GLY A 79 -0.95 10.54 3.22
CA GLY A 79 -1.47 11.75 2.58
C GLY A 79 -1.36 11.75 1.05
N ILE A 80 -1.11 10.59 0.44
CA ILE A 80 -1.02 10.44 -1.02
C ILE A 80 -2.34 9.86 -1.52
N ASP A 81 -3.10 10.64 -2.27
CA ASP A 81 -4.31 10.15 -2.93
C ASP A 81 -3.95 9.25 -4.11
N MET A 82 -4.52 8.05 -4.12
CA MET A 82 -4.36 7.05 -5.17
C MET A 82 -5.66 6.74 -5.91
N ARG A 83 -6.77 7.39 -5.53
CA ARG A 83 -8.03 7.27 -6.24
C ARG A 83 -7.97 8.20 -7.44
N LYS A 84 -7.97 7.63 -8.66
CA LYS A 84 -8.21 8.41 -9.87
C LYS A 84 -9.59 9.04 -9.84
#